data_AF-A0A6J6BV11-F1
#
_entry.id   AF-A0A6J6BV11-F1
#
_cell.length_a   1.000
_cell.length_b   1.000
_cell.length_c   1.000
_cell.angle_alpha   90.00
_cell.angle_beta   90.00
_cell.angle_gamma   90.00
#
_symmetry.space_group_name_H-M   'P 1'
#
loop_
_entity.id
_entity.type
_entity.pdbx_description
1 polymer ?
#
loop_
_entity_poly.entity_id
_entity_poly.type
_entity_poly.pdbx_seq_one_letter_code
_entity_poly.pdbx_strand_id
1 'polypeptide(L)'
;MIAHPQGLSARSGHTEAGLALAQFVGAAPAALLSEIVAPDGSMAVGAGLRAFATEHQITMISIAELTTYWKAHYQEVNPEPITLNWVDVQLPEGAWQMATYSALKSRDHLIARFGEVEKQPLVRVHSECFTGDVMGSLRCDCGDQLALSKKLIAENGSGFIIYLRDHEGRGVGLTEKLKAYQLQDKGLDTVEANVALGHPIDAREWSDVIEILHSLNLSKLTLLTNNPEKVSALKNAGFDVKQQNLDTEIHEFNRQYIETKQAKLGHKRGEN
;
A
#
# COMPACT_ATOMS: atom_id res chain seq x y z
N MET A 1 -11.07 -3.02 -8.46
CA MET A 1 -11.07 -2.50 -9.84
C MET A 1 -10.56 -1.07 -9.80
N ILE A 2 -9.75 -0.63 -10.77
CA ILE A 2 -9.26 0.75 -10.86
C ILE A 2 -9.93 1.42 -12.05
N ALA A 3 -10.51 2.60 -11.84
CA ALA A 3 -11.14 3.38 -12.89
C ALA A 3 -10.09 4.05 -13.78
N HIS A 4 -10.43 4.31 -15.04
CA HIS A 4 -9.60 5.11 -15.91
C HIS A 4 -9.53 6.57 -15.41
N PRO A 5 -8.36 7.25 -15.43
CA PRO A 5 -8.22 8.63 -14.94
C PRO A 5 -9.19 9.62 -15.59
N GLN A 6 -9.47 9.45 -16.88
CA GLN A 6 -10.45 10.27 -17.63
C GLN A 6 -11.92 9.81 -17.45
N GLY A 7 -12.20 8.90 -16.51
CA GLY A 7 -13.53 8.42 -16.18
C GLY A 7 -14.35 7.92 -17.37
N LEU A 8 -15.64 8.25 -17.35
CA LEU A 8 -16.62 7.86 -18.38
C LEU A 8 -16.32 8.44 -19.78
N SER A 9 -15.41 9.42 -19.90
CA SER A 9 -14.98 9.91 -21.22
C SER A 9 -14.02 8.98 -21.94
N ALA A 10 -13.25 8.17 -21.21
CA ALA A 10 -12.32 7.22 -21.80
C ALA A 10 -12.83 5.77 -21.76
N ARG A 11 -13.55 5.38 -20.71
CA ARG A 11 -14.09 4.02 -20.57
C ARG A 11 -15.53 4.03 -20.06
N SER A 12 -16.44 3.47 -20.84
CA SER A 12 -17.86 3.31 -20.46
C SER A 12 -18.08 2.02 -19.67
N GLY A 13 -17.40 1.87 -18.53
CA GLY A 13 -17.49 0.69 -17.66
C GLY A 13 -18.27 0.94 -16.37
N HIS A 14 -18.70 -0.14 -15.70
CA HIS A 14 -19.35 -0.05 -14.38
C HIS A 14 -18.43 0.54 -13.31
N THR A 15 -17.12 0.31 -13.43
CA THR A 15 -16.12 0.91 -12.52
C THR A 15 -16.13 2.43 -12.61
N GLU A 16 -16.11 3.00 -13.81
CA GLU A 16 -16.21 4.46 -14.02
C GLU A 16 -17.58 5.00 -13.62
N ALA A 17 -18.65 4.26 -13.90
CA ALA A 17 -20.01 4.66 -13.54
C ALA A 17 -20.17 4.81 -12.01
N GLY A 18 -19.60 3.90 -11.23
CA GLY A 18 -19.61 3.99 -9.77
C GLY A 18 -18.95 5.28 -9.25
N LEU A 19 -17.78 5.64 -9.80
CA LEU A 19 -17.10 6.88 -9.42
C LEU A 19 -17.84 8.13 -9.85
N ALA A 20 -18.41 8.14 -11.06
CA ALA A 20 -19.22 9.25 -11.55
C ALA A 20 -20.43 9.52 -10.65
N LEU A 21 -21.11 8.47 -10.18
CA LEU A 21 -22.22 8.61 -9.23
C LEU A 21 -21.77 9.14 -7.87
N ALA A 22 -20.67 8.62 -7.31
CA ALA A 22 -20.12 9.11 -6.06
C ALA A 22 -19.75 10.61 -6.14
N GLN A 23 -19.17 11.02 -7.26
CA GLN A 23 -18.80 12.41 -7.55
C GLN A 23 -20.02 13.35 -7.51
N PHE A 24 -21.15 12.94 -8.12
CA PHE A 24 -22.35 13.79 -8.17
C PHE A 24 -23.00 14.05 -6.82
N VAL A 25 -22.75 13.20 -5.83
CA VAL A 25 -23.27 13.37 -4.47
C VAL A 25 -22.23 13.90 -3.50
N GLY A 26 -21.04 14.28 -3.99
CA GLY A 26 -19.93 14.76 -3.16
C GLY A 26 -19.38 13.70 -2.20
N ALA A 27 -19.58 12.41 -2.50
CA ALA A 27 -19.02 11.32 -1.72
C ALA A 27 -17.54 11.08 -2.09
N ALA A 28 -16.84 10.32 -1.25
CA ALA A 28 -15.51 9.83 -1.58
C ALA A 28 -15.54 9.09 -2.94
N PRO A 29 -14.50 9.20 -3.79
CA PRO A 29 -14.45 8.59 -5.11
C PRO A 29 -14.21 7.07 -5.00
N ALA A 30 -15.18 6.36 -4.42
CA ALA A 30 -15.19 4.93 -4.22
C ALA A 30 -16.62 4.40 -4.37
N ALA A 31 -16.75 3.21 -4.94
CA ALA A 31 -18.03 2.53 -5.10
C ALA A 31 -17.87 1.02 -4.86
N LEU A 32 -18.88 0.43 -4.21
CA LEU A 32 -19.02 -1.02 -4.13
C LEU A 32 -19.91 -1.47 -5.28
N LEU A 33 -19.46 -2.50 -6.00
CA LEU A 33 -20.15 -3.05 -7.16
C LEU A 33 -20.32 -4.55 -6.98
N SER A 34 -21.49 -5.05 -7.37
CA SER A 34 -21.78 -6.47 -7.51
C SER A 34 -22.77 -6.63 -8.65
N GLU A 35 -22.55 -7.60 -9.52
CA GLU A 35 -23.53 -7.94 -10.54
C GLU A 35 -24.74 -8.66 -9.93
N ILE A 36 -25.90 -8.48 -10.54
CA ILE A 36 -27.16 -9.12 -10.13
C ILE A 36 -27.31 -10.44 -10.90
N VAL A 37 -27.50 -11.52 -10.15
CA VAL A 37 -27.69 -12.88 -10.69
C VAL A 37 -29.19 -13.23 -10.63
N ALA A 38 -29.70 -13.83 -11.69
CA ALA A 38 -31.06 -14.31 -11.78
C ALA A 38 -31.27 -15.59 -10.93
N PRO A 39 -32.51 -15.95 -10.58
CA PRO A 39 -32.78 -17.13 -9.74
C PRO A 39 -32.28 -18.47 -10.31
N ASP A 40 -32.11 -18.55 -11.64
CA ASP A 40 -31.59 -19.73 -12.34
C ASP A 40 -30.04 -19.78 -12.38
N GLY A 41 -29.37 -18.82 -11.74
CA GLY A 41 -27.91 -18.70 -11.71
C GLY A 41 -27.31 -17.98 -12.92
N SER A 42 -28.11 -17.57 -13.91
CA SER A 42 -27.65 -16.76 -15.04
C SER A 42 -27.52 -15.29 -14.66
N MET A 43 -26.84 -14.48 -15.49
CA MET A 43 -26.77 -13.03 -15.25
C MET A 43 -28.11 -12.37 -15.54
N ALA A 44 -28.61 -11.54 -14.61
CA ALA A 44 -29.84 -10.80 -14.83
C ALA A 44 -29.65 -9.75 -15.94
N VAL A 45 -30.60 -9.66 -16.88
CA VAL A 45 -30.55 -8.72 -18.00
C VAL A 45 -31.93 -8.10 -18.27
N GLY A 46 -31.95 -6.92 -18.89
CA GLY A 46 -33.15 -6.32 -19.48
C GLY A 46 -34.37 -6.28 -18.55
N ALA A 47 -35.40 -7.05 -18.86
CA ALA A 47 -36.65 -7.09 -18.09
C ALA A 47 -36.47 -7.64 -16.66
N GLY A 48 -35.55 -8.59 -16.46
CA GLY A 48 -35.25 -9.13 -15.13
C GLY A 48 -34.66 -8.07 -14.20
N LEU A 49 -33.72 -7.26 -14.71
CA LEU A 49 -33.17 -6.12 -13.97
C LEU A 49 -34.24 -5.07 -13.65
N ARG A 50 -35.15 -4.78 -14.59
CA ARG A 50 -36.27 -3.84 -14.37
C ARG A 50 -37.24 -4.32 -13.29
N ALA A 51 -37.58 -5.60 -13.29
CA ALA A 51 -38.43 -6.20 -12.27
C ALA A 51 -37.75 -6.12 -10.90
N PHE A 52 -36.48 -6.53 -10.80
CA PHE A 52 -35.68 -6.44 -9.58
C PHE A 52 -35.59 -5.00 -9.05
N ALA A 53 -35.31 -4.04 -9.94
CA ALA A 53 -35.23 -2.63 -9.61
C ALA A 53 -36.57 -2.09 -9.06
N THR A 54 -37.69 -2.49 -9.66
CA THR A 54 -39.04 -2.09 -9.21
C THR A 54 -39.37 -2.70 -7.85
N GLU A 55 -39.11 -4.00 -7.68
CA GLU A 55 -39.36 -4.74 -6.44
C GLU A 55 -38.60 -4.13 -5.25
N HIS A 56 -37.32 -3.79 -5.45
CA HIS A 56 -36.45 -3.26 -4.40
C HIS A 56 -36.39 -1.73 -4.34
N GLN A 57 -37.19 -1.03 -5.15
CA GLN A 57 -37.22 0.44 -5.23
C GLN A 57 -35.84 1.05 -5.53
N ILE A 58 -35.09 0.41 -6.42
CA ILE A 58 -33.77 0.85 -6.88
C ILE A 58 -33.94 1.57 -8.23
N THR A 59 -33.34 2.75 -8.36
CA THR A 59 -33.31 3.46 -9.64
C THR A 59 -32.40 2.73 -10.63
N MET A 60 -32.92 2.41 -11.81
CA MET A 60 -32.14 1.86 -12.92
C MET A 60 -31.78 2.97 -13.91
N ILE A 61 -30.49 3.08 -14.24
CA ILE A 61 -29.96 4.00 -15.26
C ILE A 61 -29.07 3.23 -16.23
N SER A 62 -28.84 3.76 -17.43
CA SER A 62 -27.82 3.25 -18.34
C SER A 62 -26.49 3.99 -18.19
N ILE A 63 -25.37 3.31 -18.47
CA ILE A 63 -24.06 3.96 -18.55
C ILE A 63 -24.06 5.03 -19.65
N ALA A 64 -24.82 4.85 -20.74
CA ALA A 64 -24.91 5.82 -21.82
C ALA A 64 -25.57 7.13 -21.38
N GLU A 65 -26.70 7.05 -20.65
CA GLU A 65 -27.35 8.22 -20.06
C GLU A 65 -26.44 8.89 -19.02
N LEU A 66 -25.83 8.10 -18.13
CA LEU A 66 -24.91 8.61 -17.12
C LEU A 66 -23.70 9.29 -17.77
N THR A 67 -23.15 8.74 -18.86
CA THR A 67 -22.01 9.35 -19.57
C THR A 67 -22.40 10.68 -20.19
N THR A 68 -23.61 10.79 -20.74
CA THR A 68 -24.12 12.04 -21.31
C THR A 68 -24.28 13.09 -20.22
N TYR A 69 -24.92 12.71 -19.11
CA TYR A 69 -25.09 13.58 -17.95
C TYR A 69 -23.75 13.98 -17.35
N TRP A 70 -22.82 13.03 -17.19
CA TRP A 70 -21.45 13.28 -16.74
C TRP A 70 -20.73 14.27 -17.64
N LYS A 71 -20.72 14.11 -18.96
CA LYS A 71 -20.04 15.09 -19.84
C LYS A 71 -20.61 16.51 -19.75
N ALA A 72 -21.91 16.64 -19.51
CA ALA A 72 -22.57 17.94 -19.40
C ALA A 72 -22.37 18.61 -18.03
N HIS A 73 -22.20 17.81 -16.97
CA HIS A 73 -22.19 18.27 -15.59
C HIS A 73 -20.86 18.01 -14.86
N TYR A 74 -19.88 17.43 -15.55
CA TYR A 74 -18.58 17.12 -14.97
C TYR A 74 -17.90 18.41 -14.55
N GLN A 75 -17.62 18.49 -13.26
CA GLN A 75 -16.66 19.42 -12.71
C GLN A 75 -15.45 18.61 -12.33
N GLU A 76 -14.26 19.08 -12.70
CA GLU A 76 -13.03 18.49 -12.22
C GLU A 76 -13.03 18.59 -10.70
N VAL A 77 -13.29 17.45 -10.04
CA VAL A 77 -13.14 17.35 -8.60
C VAL A 77 -11.65 17.18 -8.38
N ASN A 78 -11.00 18.29 -8.07
CA ASN A 78 -9.68 18.22 -7.45
C ASN A 78 -9.87 17.48 -6.13
N PRO A 79 -9.26 16.31 -5.93
CA PRO A 79 -9.31 15.67 -4.63
C PRO A 79 -8.78 16.67 -3.61
N GLU A 80 -9.52 16.81 -2.49
CA GLU A 80 -9.06 17.62 -1.38
C GLU A 80 -7.62 17.19 -1.02
N PRO A 81 -6.69 18.14 -0.85
CA PRO A 81 -5.34 17.80 -0.48
C PRO A 81 -5.35 16.94 0.79
N ILE A 82 -4.61 15.83 0.76
CA ILE A 82 -4.43 15.00 1.94
C ILE A 82 -3.85 15.87 3.06
N THR A 83 -4.64 16.07 4.11
CA THR A 83 -4.22 16.85 5.27
C THR A 83 -3.56 15.91 6.26
N LEU A 84 -2.25 16.07 6.44
CA LEU A 84 -1.48 15.32 7.43
C LEU A 84 -1.44 16.12 8.73
N ASN A 85 -2.13 15.61 9.76
CA ASN A 85 -2.15 16.22 11.09
C ASN A 85 -0.91 15.80 11.87
N TRP A 86 0.11 16.66 11.86
CA TRP A 86 1.39 16.40 12.50
C TRP A 86 1.35 16.64 14.01
N VAL A 87 1.98 15.75 14.77
CA VAL A 87 2.23 15.89 16.21
C VAL A 87 3.70 15.66 16.52
N ASP A 88 4.26 16.43 17.47
CA ASP A 88 5.64 16.26 17.91
C ASP A 88 5.78 15.05 18.83
N VAL A 89 6.81 14.24 18.60
CA VAL A 89 7.12 13.01 19.35
C VAL A 89 8.62 12.93 19.59
N GLN A 90 9.03 12.79 20.85
CA GLN A 90 10.43 12.60 21.20
C GLN A 90 10.82 11.12 21.10
N LEU A 91 11.83 10.82 20.27
CA LEU A 91 12.46 9.49 20.18
C LEU A 91 13.92 9.57 20.68
N PRO A 92 14.59 8.42 20.93
CA PRO A 92 16.00 8.40 21.34
C PRO A 92 16.93 9.13 20.36
N GLU A 93 16.60 9.12 19.07
CA GLU A 93 17.38 9.77 18.03
C GLU A 93 17.11 11.28 17.89
N GLY A 94 16.11 11.82 18.59
CA GLY A 94 15.77 13.25 18.58
C GLY A 94 14.27 13.53 18.47
N ALA A 95 13.92 14.78 18.17
CA ALA A 95 12.54 15.21 17.98
C ALA A 95 12.03 14.83 16.58
N TRP A 96 10.95 14.07 16.53
CA TRP A 96 10.25 13.67 15.31
C TRP A 96 8.87 14.30 15.27
N GLN A 97 8.29 14.35 14.07
CA GLN A 97 6.89 14.64 13.88
C GLN A 97 6.20 13.45 13.28
N MET A 98 4.98 13.17 13.70
CA MET A 98 4.21 12.02 13.24
C MET A 98 2.83 12.47 12.75
N ALA A 99 2.39 11.89 11.64
CA ALA A 99 1.04 12.04 11.13
C ALA A 99 0.50 10.68 10.68
N THR A 100 -0.82 10.56 10.57
CA THR A 100 -1.45 9.38 10.00
C THR A 100 -1.97 9.63 8.59
N TYR A 101 -1.92 8.60 7.77
CA TYR A 101 -2.60 8.54 6.48
C TYR A 101 -3.65 7.43 6.53
N SER A 102 -4.92 7.79 6.41
CA SER A 102 -6.02 6.84 6.43
C SER A 102 -6.25 6.25 5.05
N ALA A 103 -5.71 5.05 4.83
CA ALA A 103 -5.94 4.27 3.62
C ALA A 103 -7.30 3.57 3.66
N LEU A 104 -7.68 3.00 2.51
CA LEU A 104 -8.89 2.18 2.38
C LEU A 104 -8.92 1.04 3.42
N LYS A 105 -10.13 0.58 3.76
CA LYS A 105 -10.40 -0.46 4.77
C LYS A 105 -10.02 -0.06 6.20
N SER A 106 -10.10 1.23 6.53
CA SER A 106 -9.81 1.77 7.87
C SER A 106 -8.39 1.45 8.35
N ARG A 107 -7.44 1.52 7.44
CA ARG A 107 -6.03 1.24 7.71
C ARG A 107 -5.29 2.55 7.86
N ASP A 108 -4.82 2.86 9.06
CA ASP A 108 -3.98 4.03 9.27
C ASP A 108 -2.50 3.68 9.06
N HIS A 109 -1.85 4.34 8.13
CA HIS A 109 -0.39 4.30 7.99
C HIS A 109 0.23 5.43 8.81
N LEU A 110 1.41 5.18 9.37
CA LEU A 110 2.15 6.21 10.10
C LEU A 110 3.19 6.83 9.16
N ILE A 111 3.26 8.15 9.16
CA ILE A 111 4.29 8.92 8.50
C ILE A 111 5.04 9.66 9.60
N ALA A 112 6.34 9.37 9.74
CA ALA A 112 7.21 10.06 10.67
C ALA A 112 8.23 10.90 9.89
N ARG A 113 8.40 12.16 10.30
CA ARG A 113 9.34 13.14 9.74
C ARG A 113 10.40 13.48 10.78
N PHE A 114 11.65 13.57 10.35
CA PHE A 114 12.73 14.15 11.14
C PHE A 114 13.26 15.38 10.41
N GLY A 115 13.51 16.45 11.16
CA GLY A 115 14.06 17.71 10.63
C GLY A 115 13.21 18.37 9.54
N GLU A 116 13.77 19.43 8.96
CA GLU A 116 13.21 20.12 7.80
C GLU A 116 13.69 19.44 6.51
N VAL A 117 12.74 18.97 5.71
CA VAL A 117 13.04 18.07 4.58
C VAL A 117 13.40 18.85 3.32
N GLU A 118 14.59 18.56 2.78
CA GLU A 118 15.08 19.11 1.51
C GLU A 118 14.50 18.39 0.27
N LYS A 119 14.94 18.79 -0.92
CA LYS A 119 14.43 18.29 -2.22
C LYS A 119 14.69 16.79 -2.49
N GLN A 120 15.61 16.14 -1.78
CA GLN A 120 15.91 14.71 -1.93
C GLN A 120 16.14 14.05 -0.56
N PRO A 121 15.08 13.80 0.23
CA PRO A 121 15.23 13.21 1.55
C PRO A 121 15.66 11.75 1.52
N LEU A 122 16.21 11.29 2.64
CA LEU A 122 16.20 9.87 2.98
C LEU A 122 14.76 9.44 3.31
N VAL A 123 14.29 8.37 2.68
CA VAL A 123 12.95 7.83 2.90
C VAL A 123 13.05 6.34 3.19
N ARG A 124 12.41 5.90 4.27
CA ARG A 124 12.20 4.48 4.58
C ARG A 124 10.73 4.14 4.42
N VAL A 125 10.40 3.35 3.39
CA VAL A 125 9.11 2.65 3.32
C VAL A 125 9.23 1.36 4.13
N HIS A 126 8.70 1.36 5.36
CA HIS A 126 8.73 0.23 6.27
C HIS A 126 7.44 -0.59 6.13
N SER A 127 7.57 -1.91 5.94
CA SER A 127 6.42 -2.82 5.94
C SER A 127 6.24 -3.36 7.35
N GLU A 128 5.07 -3.19 7.95
CA GLU A 128 4.75 -3.65 9.31
C GLU A 128 5.25 -5.07 9.58
N CYS A 129 5.92 -5.26 10.71
CA CYS A 129 6.38 -6.55 11.20
C CYS A 129 6.27 -6.60 12.73
N PHE A 130 5.11 -6.97 13.26
CA PHE A 130 4.86 -7.01 14.70
C PHE A 130 5.94 -7.80 15.47
N THR A 131 6.29 -8.99 14.97
CA THR A 131 7.30 -9.83 15.63
C THR A 131 8.69 -9.18 15.66
N GLY A 132 9.09 -8.45 14.61
CA GLY A 132 10.40 -7.83 14.52
C GLY A 132 10.44 -6.48 15.24
N ASP A 133 9.46 -5.63 14.93
CA ASP A 133 9.44 -4.22 15.33
C ASP A 133 9.02 -4.04 16.79
N VAL A 134 8.09 -4.86 17.28
CA VAL A 134 7.53 -4.74 18.64
C VAL A 134 8.14 -5.79 19.58
N MET A 135 8.25 -7.04 19.13
CA MET A 135 8.70 -8.15 19.99
C MET A 135 10.21 -8.42 19.92
N GLY A 136 10.95 -7.75 19.03
CA GLY A 136 12.41 -7.93 18.90
C GLY A 136 12.82 -9.31 18.38
N SER A 137 12.03 -9.93 17.51
CA SER A 137 12.31 -11.27 16.98
C SER A 137 13.59 -11.29 16.14
N LEU A 138 14.48 -12.20 16.50
CA LEU A 138 15.69 -12.53 15.76
C LEU A 138 15.44 -13.38 14.50
N ARG A 139 14.19 -13.77 14.17
CA ARG A 139 13.93 -14.56 12.95
C ARG A 139 13.97 -13.72 11.67
N CYS A 140 13.84 -12.41 11.80
CA CYS A 140 13.88 -11.45 10.69
C CYS A 140 14.71 -10.25 11.08
N ASP A 141 15.09 -9.45 10.10
CA ASP A 141 15.86 -8.21 10.28
C ASP A 141 14.98 -6.94 10.24
N CYS A 142 13.65 -7.08 10.33
CA CYS A 142 12.75 -5.93 10.18
C CYS A 142 12.97 -4.86 11.25
N GLY A 143 13.03 -5.27 12.53
CA GLY A 143 13.26 -4.35 13.65
C GLY A 143 14.61 -3.63 13.54
N ASP A 144 15.67 -4.38 13.21
CA ASP A 144 17.01 -3.83 12.99
C ASP A 144 17.04 -2.83 11.83
N GLN A 145 16.34 -3.13 10.72
CA GLN A 145 16.24 -2.21 9.60
C GLN A 145 15.46 -0.94 9.98
N LEU A 146 14.43 -1.02 10.82
CA LEU A 146 13.71 0.16 11.31
C LEU A 146 14.61 1.03 12.21
N ALA A 147 15.32 0.41 13.15
CA ALA A 147 16.26 1.08 14.03
C ALA A 147 17.39 1.77 13.25
N LEU A 148 18.01 1.06 12.31
CA LEU A 148 19.04 1.61 11.44
C LEU A 148 18.52 2.76 10.58
N SER A 149 17.29 2.65 10.05
CA SER A 149 16.69 3.73 9.26
C SER A 149 16.48 5.00 10.10
N LYS A 150 15.99 4.90 11.34
CA LYS A 150 15.85 6.05 12.25
C LYS A 150 17.19 6.72 12.51
N LYS A 151 18.23 5.93 12.79
CA LYS A 151 19.59 6.42 13.03
C LYS A 151 20.13 7.16 11.80
N LEU A 152 20.08 6.54 10.62
CA LEU A 152 20.59 7.15 9.37
C LEU A 152 19.85 8.44 9.01
N ILE A 153 18.53 8.48 9.20
CA ILE A 153 17.73 9.68 8.97
C ILE A 153 18.12 10.80 9.94
N ALA A 154 18.30 10.47 11.22
CA ALA A 154 18.72 11.44 12.23
C ALA A 154 20.13 11.98 11.96
N GLU A 155 21.08 11.11 11.60
CA GLU A 155 22.45 11.49 11.22
C GLU A 155 22.50 12.35 9.96
N ASN A 156 21.61 12.09 9.00
CA ASN A 156 21.45 12.92 7.79
C ASN A 156 20.80 14.29 8.10
N GLY A 157 20.15 14.44 9.26
CA GLY A 157 19.49 15.67 9.69
C GLY A 157 18.06 15.85 9.20
N SER A 158 17.65 15.13 8.14
CA SER A 158 16.25 15.11 7.69
C SER A 158 15.85 13.84 6.94
N GLY A 159 14.56 13.51 6.98
CA GLY A 159 13.99 12.40 6.23
C GLY A 159 12.61 11.94 6.71
N PHE A 160 12.11 10.87 6.08
CA PHE A 160 10.82 10.28 6.38
C PHE A 160 10.89 8.77 6.64
N ILE A 161 10.04 8.29 7.55
CA ILE A 161 9.66 6.89 7.66
C ILE A 161 8.17 6.79 7.36
N ILE A 162 7.81 5.98 6.37
CA ILE A 162 6.42 5.63 6.05
C ILE A 162 6.22 4.18 6.50
N TYR A 163 5.52 3.99 7.61
CA TYR A 163 5.21 2.68 8.18
C TYR A 163 3.85 2.21 7.66
N LEU A 164 3.90 1.28 6.71
CA LEU A 164 2.73 0.70 6.05
C LEU A 164 2.17 -0.44 6.90
N ARG A 165 0.96 -0.23 7.39
CA ARG A 165 0.14 -1.24 8.04
C ARG A 165 -0.50 -2.18 7.03
N ASP A 166 -0.88 -3.37 7.49
CA ASP A 166 -1.39 -4.49 6.67
C ASP A 166 -0.36 -5.06 5.66
N HIS A 167 0.92 -4.75 5.86
CA HIS A 167 2.02 -5.39 5.14
C HIS A 167 2.62 -6.57 5.90
N GLU A 168 2.08 -6.87 7.09
CA GLU A 168 2.52 -8.00 7.91
C GLU A 168 2.45 -9.32 7.12
N GLY A 169 3.49 -10.14 7.26
CA GLY A 169 3.61 -11.40 6.55
C GLY A 169 3.71 -11.28 5.03
N ARG A 170 4.00 -10.09 4.47
CA ARG A 170 3.85 -9.76 3.04
C ARG A 170 2.40 -9.61 2.59
N GLY A 171 1.55 -9.06 3.47
CA GLY A 171 0.15 -8.76 3.18
C GLY A 171 -0.83 -9.89 3.51
N VAL A 172 -0.35 -11.02 4.04
CA VAL A 172 -1.21 -12.14 4.49
C VAL A 172 -1.65 -12.01 5.95
N GLY A 173 -1.03 -11.09 6.70
CA GLY A 173 -1.34 -10.83 8.10
C GLY A 173 -0.55 -11.68 9.09
N LEU A 174 -0.68 -11.32 10.38
CA LEU A 174 0.11 -11.91 11.47
C LEU A 174 -0.19 -13.40 11.69
N THR A 175 -1.47 -13.78 11.68
CA THR A 175 -1.87 -15.18 11.91
C THR A 175 -1.26 -16.11 10.88
N GLU A 176 -1.34 -15.75 9.60
CA GLU A 176 -0.80 -16.56 8.51
C GLU A 176 0.74 -16.59 8.52
N LYS A 177 1.38 -15.48 8.88
CA LYS A 177 2.83 -15.45 9.13
C LYS A 177 3.26 -16.44 10.21
N LEU A 178 2.53 -16.52 11.33
CA LEU A 178 2.85 -17.46 12.41
C LEU A 178 2.63 -18.92 11.98
N LYS A 179 1.62 -19.20 11.15
CA LYS A 179 1.46 -20.53 10.52
C LYS A 179 2.64 -20.85 9.59
N ALA A 180 3.11 -19.88 8.81
CA ALA A 180 4.28 -20.06 7.94
C ALA A 180 5.54 -20.37 8.76
N TYR A 181 5.72 -19.74 9.94
CA TYR A 181 6.80 -20.10 10.86
C TYR A 181 6.73 -21.56 11.33
N GLN A 182 5.54 -22.09 11.64
CA GLN A 182 5.38 -23.50 12.02
C GLN A 182 5.78 -24.46 10.89
N LEU A 183 5.59 -24.07 9.64
CA LEU A 183 6.02 -24.86 8.48
C LEU A 183 7.53 -24.73 8.24
N GLN A 184 8.09 -23.55 8.47
CA GLN A 184 9.53 -23.33 8.39
C GLN A 184 10.28 -24.12 9.46
N ASP A 185 9.74 -24.20 10.67
CA ASP A 185 10.27 -25.03 11.75
C ASP A 185 10.27 -26.54 11.38
N LYS A 186 9.48 -26.94 10.37
CA LYS A 186 9.45 -28.29 9.79
C LYS A 186 10.35 -28.46 8.55
N GLY A 187 11.15 -27.45 8.22
CA GLY A 187 12.16 -27.49 7.17
C GLY A 187 11.79 -26.85 5.84
N LEU A 188 10.58 -26.27 5.69
CA LEU A 188 10.23 -25.50 4.49
C LEU A 188 10.94 -24.15 4.51
N ASP A 189 11.33 -23.63 3.35
CA ASP A 189 11.75 -22.23 3.29
C ASP A 189 10.57 -21.25 3.28
N THR A 190 10.87 -19.96 3.34
CA THR A 190 9.84 -18.91 3.43
C THR A 190 8.87 -18.90 2.25
N VAL A 191 9.33 -19.23 1.04
CA VAL A 191 8.48 -19.25 -0.15
C VAL A 191 7.62 -20.52 -0.16
N GLU A 192 8.23 -21.66 0.14
CA GLU A 192 7.54 -22.96 0.21
C GLU A 192 6.43 -22.95 1.26
N ALA A 193 6.70 -22.39 2.44
CA ALA A 193 5.72 -22.26 3.52
C ALA A 193 4.49 -21.43 3.10
N ASN A 194 4.69 -20.32 2.38
CA ASN A 194 3.58 -19.49 1.88
C ASN A 194 2.77 -20.22 0.80
N VAL A 195 3.44 -20.89 -0.14
CA VAL A 195 2.76 -21.69 -1.17
C VAL A 195 1.95 -22.83 -0.55
N ALA A 196 2.49 -23.51 0.47
CA ALA A 196 1.80 -24.58 1.18
C ALA A 196 0.53 -24.10 1.92
N LEU A 197 0.48 -22.83 2.31
CA LEU A 197 -0.69 -22.20 2.92
C LEU A 197 -1.68 -21.62 1.89
N GLY A 198 -1.40 -21.74 0.59
CA GLY A 198 -2.23 -21.20 -0.48
C GLY A 198 -2.09 -19.68 -0.69
N HIS A 199 -1.04 -19.07 -0.14
CA HIS A 199 -0.81 -17.64 -0.22
C HIS A 199 0.00 -17.25 -1.46
N PRO A 200 -0.21 -16.04 -2.01
CA PRO A 200 0.73 -15.49 -2.98
C PRO A 200 2.11 -15.29 -2.32
N ILE A 201 3.16 -15.27 -3.15
CA ILE A 201 4.54 -15.03 -2.66
C ILE A 201 4.66 -13.66 -2.00
N ASP A 202 3.97 -12.66 -2.56
CA ASP A 202 3.89 -11.30 -2.04
C ASP A 202 2.53 -10.69 -2.40
N ALA A 203 1.76 -10.24 -1.41
CA ALA A 203 0.45 -9.61 -1.59
C ALA A 203 0.49 -8.10 -1.30
N ARG A 204 1.68 -7.51 -1.17
CA ARG A 204 1.81 -6.10 -0.81
C ARG A 204 1.50 -5.20 -1.99
N GLU A 205 0.80 -4.12 -1.68
CA GLU A 205 0.46 -3.05 -2.62
C GLU A 205 1.24 -1.78 -2.26
N TRP A 206 1.57 -0.97 -3.27
CA TRP A 206 2.40 0.23 -3.08
C TRP A 206 1.65 1.53 -3.37
N SER A 207 0.38 1.46 -3.75
CA SER A 207 -0.45 2.63 -4.11
C SER A 207 -0.52 3.66 -2.98
N ASP A 208 -0.74 3.20 -1.75
CA ASP A 208 -0.86 4.07 -0.58
C ASP A 208 0.45 4.86 -0.36
N VAL A 209 1.61 4.24 -0.60
CA VAL A 209 2.90 4.93 -0.47
C VAL A 209 3.11 5.95 -1.58
N ILE A 210 2.67 5.67 -2.80
CA ILE A 210 2.77 6.60 -3.94
C ILE A 210 1.95 7.86 -3.65
N GLU A 211 0.73 7.68 -3.15
CA GLU A 211 -0.16 8.78 -2.77
C GLU A 211 0.38 9.60 -1.58
N ILE A 212 0.95 8.93 -0.57
CA ILE A 212 1.66 9.60 0.52
C ILE A 212 2.83 10.43 -0.01
N LEU A 213 3.67 9.89 -0.90
CA LEU A 213 4.83 10.63 -1.43
C LEU A 213 4.41 11.85 -2.27
N HIS A 214 3.30 11.74 -3.03
CA HIS A 214 2.73 12.89 -3.74
C HIS A 214 2.18 13.95 -2.76
N SER A 215 1.49 13.56 -1.69
CA SER A 215 0.99 14.53 -0.70
C SER A 215 2.11 15.23 0.08
N LEU A 216 3.27 14.56 0.23
CA LEU A 216 4.50 15.15 0.75
C LEU A 216 5.25 16.02 -0.27
N ASN A 217 4.72 16.19 -1.50
CA ASN A 217 5.33 16.92 -2.62
C ASN A 217 6.75 16.44 -2.98
N LEU A 218 7.02 15.14 -2.84
CA LEU A 218 8.30 14.56 -3.20
C LEU A 218 8.29 14.09 -4.65
N SER A 219 9.32 14.44 -5.41
CA SER A 219 9.56 13.91 -6.77
C SER A 219 10.87 13.15 -6.87
N LYS A 220 11.80 13.40 -5.93
CA LYS A 220 13.12 12.77 -5.84
C LYS A 220 13.38 12.33 -4.41
N LEU A 221 13.94 11.14 -4.23
CA LEU A 221 14.24 10.60 -2.90
C LEU A 221 15.38 9.58 -2.93
N THR A 222 16.03 9.40 -1.78
CA THR A 222 16.92 8.27 -1.54
C THR A 222 16.18 7.23 -0.68
N LEU A 223 15.85 6.10 -1.28
CA LEU A 223 15.08 5.03 -0.63
C LEU A 223 16.00 4.08 0.14
N LEU A 224 15.80 4.01 1.46
CA LEU A 224 16.46 3.07 2.36
C LEU A 224 15.83 1.67 2.22
N THR A 225 16.30 0.87 1.27
CA THR A 225 15.73 -0.46 1.00
C THR A 225 16.70 -1.45 0.37
N ASN A 226 16.50 -2.71 0.73
CA ASN A 226 17.12 -3.87 0.08
C ASN A 226 16.20 -4.51 -0.97
N ASN A 227 14.91 -4.14 -1.01
CA ASN A 227 13.93 -4.74 -1.90
C ASN A 227 13.91 -4.02 -3.26
N PRO A 228 14.34 -4.67 -4.36
CA PRO A 228 14.28 -4.06 -5.70
C PRO A 228 12.85 -3.74 -6.16
N GLU A 229 11.83 -4.49 -5.70
CA GLU A 229 10.44 -4.22 -6.09
C GLU A 229 9.95 -2.87 -5.60
N LYS A 230 10.35 -2.44 -4.39
CA LYS A 230 10.01 -1.10 -3.87
C LYS A 230 10.60 -0.01 -4.75
N VAL A 231 11.83 -0.21 -5.21
CA VAL A 231 12.51 0.74 -6.12
C VAL A 231 11.78 0.80 -7.45
N SER A 232 11.47 -0.36 -8.05
CA SER A 232 10.77 -0.44 -9.33
C SER A 232 9.36 0.16 -9.25
N ALA A 233 8.60 -0.14 -8.19
CA ALA A 233 7.25 0.39 -8.00
C ALA A 233 7.23 1.92 -7.97
N LEU A 234 8.15 2.54 -7.23
CA LEU A 234 8.26 4.00 -7.16
C LEU A 234 8.78 4.61 -8.47
N LYS A 235 9.77 4.01 -9.13
CA LYS A 235 10.23 4.49 -10.44
C LYS A 235 9.13 4.45 -11.49
N ASN A 236 8.35 3.37 -11.53
CA ASN A 236 7.20 3.24 -12.44
C ASN A 236 6.09 4.26 -12.13
N ALA A 237 5.99 4.71 -10.88
CA ALA A 237 5.09 5.79 -10.48
C ALA A 237 5.63 7.20 -10.78
N GLY A 238 6.84 7.32 -11.36
CA GLY A 238 7.42 8.59 -11.80
C GLY A 238 8.39 9.26 -10.83
N PHE A 239 8.73 8.63 -9.70
CA PHE A 239 9.71 9.18 -8.76
C PHE A 239 11.15 8.94 -9.23
N ASP A 240 12.03 9.93 -9.05
CA ASP A 240 13.48 9.76 -9.17
C ASP A 240 14.04 9.14 -7.88
N VAL A 241 14.28 7.82 -7.93
CA VAL A 241 14.68 7.02 -6.77
C VAL A 241 16.15 6.60 -6.86
N LYS A 242 16.96 7.12 -5.92
CA LYS A 242 18.26 6.55 -5.57
C LYS A 242 18.07 5.47 -4.50
N GLN A 243 18.63 4.28 -4.69
CA GLN A 243 18.59 3.23 -3.67
C GLN A 243 19.81 3.35 -2.75
N GLN A 244 19.58 3.19 -1.45
CA GLN A 244 20.62 2.94 -0.45
C GLN A 244 20.23 1.68 0.33
N ASN A 245 21.12 0.69 0.34
CA ASN A 245 20.88 -0.56 1.06
C ASN A 245 21.01 -0.36 2.57
N LEU A 246 20.37 -1.24 3.33
CA LEU A 246 20.43 -1.30 4.78
C LEU A 246 21.11 -2.62 5.17
N ASP A 247 22.32 -2.51 5.72
CA ASP A 247 23.06 -3.67 6.18
C ASP A 247 22.86 -3.85 7.68
N THR A 248 22.06 -4.85 8.00
CA THR A 248 21.81 -5.31 9.37
C THR A 248 22.66 -6.54 9.67
N GLU A 249 22.89 -6.80 10.96
CA GLU A 249 23.71 -7.93 11.39
C GLU A 249 23.07 -9.27 11.00
N ILE A 250 23.90 -10.20 10.49
CA ILE A 250 23.50 -11.58 10.26
C ILE A 250 23.95 -12.41 11.44
N HIS A 251 23.01 -13.13 12.03
CA HIS A 251 23.30 -14.13 13.06
C HIS A 251 22.54 -15.43 12.73
N GLU A 252 22.73 -16.46 13.57
CA GLU A 252 22.24 -17.81 13.27
C GLU A 252 20.72 -17.88 13.01
N PHE A 253 19.91 -17.10 13.73
CA PHE A 253 18.45 -17.13 13.61
C PHE A 253 17.86 -16.46 12.36
N ASN A 254 18.57 -15.52 11.71
CA ASN A 254 18.06 -14.77 10.55
C ASN A 254 18.78 -15.11 9.24
N ARG A 255 19.87 -15.91 9.28
CA ARG A 255 20.69 -16.26 8.11
C ARG A 255 19.87 -16.83 6.97
N GLN A 256 19.12 -17.90 7.22
CA GLN A 256 18.31 -18.57 6.18
C GLN A 256 17.25 -17.64 5.59
N TYR A 257 16.64 -16.79 6.42
CA TYR A 257 15.67 -15.80 5.98
C TYR A 257 16.27 -14.76 5.02
N ILE A 258 17.45 -14.24 5.38
CA ILE A 258 18.20 -13.27 4.57
C ILE A 258 18.66 -13.91 3.25
N GLU A 259 19.25 -15.11 3.30
CA GLU A 259 19.71 -15.87 2.13
C GLU A 259 18.54 -16.16 1.18
N THR A 260 17.38 -16.58 1.71
CA THR A 260 16.17 -16.81 0.91
C THR A 260 15.71 -15.54 0.20
N LYS A 261 15.74 -14.37 0.89
CA LYS A 261 15.40 -13.09 0.28
C LYS A 261 16.36 -12.68 -0.83
N GLN A 262 17.65 -12.94 -0.68
CA GLN A 262 18.63 -12.65 -1.74
C GLN A 262 18.43 -13.58 -2.93
N ALA A 263 18.37 -14.89 -2.69
CA ALA A 263 18.33 -15.91 -3.73
C ALA A 263 17.01 -15.93 -4.50
N LYS A 264 15.86 -15.79 -3.82
CA LYS A 264 14.54 -15.94 -4.44
C LYS A 264 13.85 -14.63 -4.78
N LEU A 265 14.21 -13.53 -4.11
CA LEU A 265 13.52 -12.24 -4.25
C LEU A 265 14.45 -11.10 -4.70
N GLY A 266 15.71 -11.42 -5.00
CA GLY A 266 16.67 -10.46 -5.54
C GLY A 266 17.02 -9.32 -4.58
N HIS A 267 16.80 -9.49 -3.27
CA HIS A 267 17.16 -8.47 -2.30
C HIS A 267 18.66 -8.19 -2.37
N LYS A 268 19.04 -6.91 -2.43
CA LYS A 268 20.43 -6.46 -2.48
C LYS A 268 20.88 -6.01 -1.11
N ARG A 269 22.13 -6.31 -0.75
CA ARG A 269 22.81 -5.81 0.44
C ARG A 269 23.90 -4.84 0.02
N GLY A 270 24.36 -3.95 0.91
CA GLY A 270 25.54 -3.15 0.63
C GLY A 270 26.74 -4.07 0.44
N GLU A 271 27.62 -3.69 -0.48
CA GLU A 271 28.95 -4.27 -0.53
C GLU A 271 29.70 -3.73 0.69
N ASN A 272 30.12 -4.62 1.59
CA ASN A 272 31.10 -4.28 2.62
C ASN A 272 32.45 -4.00 1.97
#